data_AF-A0A2U0S4V7-F1
#
_entry.id   AF-A0A2U0S4V7-F1
#
_cell.length_a   1.000
_cell.length_b   1.000
_cell.length_c   1.000
_cell.angle_alpha   90.00
_cell.angle_beta   90.00
_cell.angle_gamma   90.00
#
_symmetry.space_group_name_H-M   'P 1'
#
loop_
_entity.id
_entity.type
_entity.pdbx_description
1 polymer ?
#
loop_
_entity_poly.entity_id
_entity_poly.type
_entity_poly.pdbx_seq_one_letter_code
_entity_poly.pdbx_strand_id
1 'polypeptide(L)'
;MENVELKKLLFIGIKRTVNKFREHPHVFFTELDIHSYLYHCLCSKKLEVKTKDGVVTTCLHKEYPTNFRFEKKGMENYDLEKRGRRGNYDLVILNPQFVTDFDIKNVVNKNIRDVESRSRNEEKFRNELVAAIELKYVINNKKQFIEAVDNDIKKLSIAQNRQKIEAYNLVFCNHNYCYLDELKEVISKKNQLVKSLLVISHYTKSGKVTPKPITNGWSI
;
A
#
# COMPACT_ATOMS: atom_id res chain seq x y z
N MET A 1 -7.64 6.54 -18.90
CA MET A 1 -6.26 6.71 -18.39
C MET A 1 -5.60 5.35 -18.42
N GLU A 2 -4.42 5.24 -19.01
CA GLU A 2 -3.72 3.95 -19.10
C GLU A 2 -3.00 3.61 -17.79
N ASN A 3 -2.78 2.31 -17.54
CA ASN A 3 -2.08 1.85 -16.33
C ASN A 3 -0.68 2.47 -16.16
N VAL A 4 0.00 2.79 -17.28
CA VAL A 4 1.30 3.46 -17.26
C VAL A 4 1.21 4.88 -16.68
N GLU A 5 0.16 5.63 -17.03
CA GLU A 5 -0.06 6.98 -16.50
C GLU A 5 -0.40 6.96 -15.01
N LEU A 6 -1.22 5.99 -14.58
CA LEU A 6 -1.55 5.78 -13.17
C LEU A 6 -0.32 5.48 -12.33
N LYS A 7 0.57 4.62 -12.81
CA LYS A 7 1.84 4.31 -12.15
C LYS A 7 2.76 5.53 -12.05
N LYS A 8 2.81 6.37 -13.08
CA LYS A 8 3.55 7.65 -13.05
C LYS A 8 2.96 8.60 -12.00
N LEU A 9 1.64 8.75 -11.98
CA LEU A 9 0.95 9.58 -10.99
C LEU A 9 1.21 9.08 -9.56
N LEU A 10 1.16 7.76 -9.35
CA LEU A 10 1.50 7.13 -8.08
C LEU A 10 2.94 7.47 -7.66
N PHE A 11 3.89 7.26 -8.55
CA PHE A 11 5.30 7.53 -8.27
C PHE A 11 5.54 9.00 -7.87
N ILE A 12 4.92 9.95 -8.58
CA ILE A 12 4.98 11.37 -8.25
C ILE A 12 4.39 11.65 -6.87
N GLY A 13 3.24 11.03 -6.54
CA GLY A 13 2.60 11.20 -5.22
C GLY A 13 3.46 10.65 -4.08
N ILE A 14 4.07 9.47 -4.26
CA ILE A 14 5.04 8.91 -3.29
C ILE A 14 6.21 9.88 -3.12
N LYS A 15 6.82 10.33 -4.22
CA LYS A 15 7.97 11.25 -4.16
C LYS A 15 7.65 12.55 -3.43
N ARG A 16 6.47 13.13 -3.67
CA ARG A 16 5.99 14.33 -2.95
C ARG A 16 5.83 14.07 -1.44
N THR A 17 5.29 12.91 -1.08
CA THR A 17 5.11 12.49 0.33
C THR A 17 6.45 12.30 1.02
N VAL A 18 7.40 11.62 0.36
CA VAL A 18 8.77 11.45 0.84
C VAL A 18 9.45 12.80 1.07
N ASN A 19 9.39 13.70 0.09
CA ASN A 19 10.03 15.01 0.19
C ASN A 19 9.42 15.83 1.34
N LYS A 20 8.08 15.86 1.46
CA LYS A 20 7.42 16.59 2.55
C LYS A 20 7.83 16.06 3.92
N PHE A 21 7.89 14.74 4.10
CA PHE A 21 8.32 14.12 5.35
C PHE A 21 9.80 14.41 5.67
N ARG A 22 10.68 14.43 4.66
CA ARG A 22 12.09 14.78 4.84
C ARG A 22 12.31 16.25 5.19
N GLU A 23 11.51 17.14 4.61
CA GLU A 23 11.55 18.57 4.91
C GLU A 23 11.05 18.84 6.33
N HIS A 24 9.86 18.32 6.68
CA HIS A 24 9.16 18.64 7.91
C HIS A 24 8.53 17.39 8.57
N PRO A 25 9.30 16.49 9.19
CA PRO A 25 8.77 15.22 9.71
C PRO A 25 7.71 15.38 10.81
N HIS A 26 7.81 16.43 11.63
CA HIS A 26 6.89 16.67 12.75
C HIS A 26 5.54 17.30 12.36
N VAL A 27 5.29 17.60 11.07
CA VAL A 27 3.92 17.94 10.64
C VAL A 27 3.02 16.71 10.56
N PHE A 28 3.62 15.51 10.60
CA PHE A 28 2.92 14.23 10.64
C PHE A 28 2.92 13.69 12.07
N PHE A 29 1.76 13.74 12.74
CA PHE A 29 1.60 13.24 14.10
C PHE A 29 1.29 11.75 14.13
N THR A 30 0.62 11.24 13.09
CA THR A 30 0.09 9.89 12.98
C THR A 30 0.34 9.29 11.60
N GLU A 31 0.21 7.95 11.50
CA GLU A 31 0.26 7.24 10.21
C GLU A 31 -0.85 7.75 9.26
N LEU A 32 -2.01 8.11 9.83
CA LEU A 32 -3.13 8.67 9.09
C LEU A 32 -2.80 10.02 8.44
N ASP A 33 -1.92 10.84 9.05
CA ASP A 33 -1.51 12.11 8.44
C ASP A 33 -0.69 11.88 7.17
N ILE A 34 0.21 10.89 7.20
CA ILE A 34 1.03 10.50 6.04
C ILE A 34 0.13 9.92 4.96
N HIS A 35 -0.80 9.04 5.35
CA HIS A 35 -1.80 8.46 4.46
C HIS A 35 -2.67 9.52 3.79
N SER A 36 -3.18 10.48 4.56
CA SER A 36 -4.02 11.56 4.06
C SER A 36 -3.25 12.50 3.12
N TYR A 37 -1.98 12.77 3.42
CA TYR A 37 -1.13 13.57 2.53
C TYR A 37 -0.81 12.86 1.21
N LEU A 38 -0.52 11.55 1.26
CA LEU A 38 -0.35 10.75 0.05
C LEU A 38 -1.64 10.72 -0.78
N TYR A 39 -2.79 10.48 -0.14
CA TYR A 39 -4.09 10.51 -0.80
C TYR A 39 -4.33 11.87 -1.47
N HIS A 40 -4.08 12.98 -0.76
CA HIS A 40 -4.18 14.33 -1.31
C HIS A 40 -3.25 14.54 -2.53
N CYS A 41 -2.02 14.02 -2.49
CA CYS A 41 -1.08 14.12 -3.61
C CYS A 41 -1.55 13.36 -4.86
N LEU A 42 -2.41 12.35 -4.71
CA LEU A 42 -2.89 11.49 -5.79
C LEU A 42 -4.31 11.88 -6.25
N CYS A 43 -5.13 12.41 -5.36
CA CYS A 43 -6.54 12.70 -5.60
C CYS A 43 -6.71 13.67 -6.76
N SER A 44 -7.46 13.25 -7.78
CA SER A 44 -7.69 14.04 -8.98
C SER A 44 -8.98 13.60 -9.67
N LYS A 45 -9.70 14.56 -10.27
CA LYS A 45 -10.85 14.27 -11.15
C LYS A 45 -10.51 13.32 -12.30
N LYS A 46 -9.23 13.26 -12.72
CA LYS A 46 -8.77 12.33 -13.76
C LYS A 46 -8.88 10.86 -13.34
N LEU A 47 -9.04 10.58 -12.05
CA LEU A 47 -9.25 9.24 -11.50
C LEU A 47 -10.73 8.88 -11.37
N GLU A 48 -11.66 9.79 -11.69
CA GLU A 48 -13.09 9.50 -11.69
C GLU A 48 -13.45 8.66 -12.91
N VAL A 49 -14.18 7.56 -12.67
CA VAL A 49 -14.57 6.58 -13.68
C VAL A 49 -16.01 6.14 -13.40
N LYS A 50 -16.75 5.84 -14.45
CA LYS A 50 -18.11 5.33 -14.37
C LYS A 50 -18.11 3.80 -14.41
N THR A 51 -18.83 3.17 -13.49
CA THR A 51 -19.03 1.71 -13.45
C THR A 51 -19.98 1.24 -14.55
N LYS A 52 -20.06 -0.08 -14.76
CA LYS A 52 -20.97 -0.67 -15.75
C LYS A 52 -22.44 -0.27 -15.55
N ASP A 53 -22.87 -0.15 -14.30
CA ASP A 53 -24.22 0.25 -13.89
C ASP A 53 -24.41 1.77 -13.79
N GLY A 54 -23.44 2.55 -14.28
CA GLY A 54 -23.58 4.00 -14.47
C GLY A 54 -23.19 4.86 -13.28
N VAL A 55 -22.71 4.27 -12.18
CA VAL A 55 -22.30 4.97 -10.96
C VAL A 55 -20.92 5.59 -11.16
N VAL A 56 -20.74 6.86 -10.78
CA VAL A 56 -19.42 7.51 -10.79
C VAL A 56 -18.68 7.19 -9.50
N THR A 57 -17.46 6.68 -9.60
CA THR A 57 -16.53 6.43 -8.49
C THR A 57 -15.13 6.90 -8.85
N THR A 58 -14.16 6.76 -7.94
CA THR A 58 -12.73 7.02 -8.21
C THR A 58 -11.93 5.73 -8.29
N CYS A 59 -10.83 5.71 -9.03
CA CYS A 59 -9.87 4.61 -8.96
C CYS A 59 -9.02 4.63 -7.68
N LEU A 60 -9.04 5.70 -6.88
CA LEU A 60 -8.22 5.85 -5.69
C LEU A 60 -9.02 5.58 -4.41
N HIS A 61 -8.74 4.47 -3.73
CA HIS A 61 -9.46 4.09 -2.51
C HIS A 61 -8.54 3.79 -1.34
N LYS A 62 -9.03 4.14 -0.16
CA LYS A 62 -8.45 3.81 1.15
C LYS A 62 -9.13 2.56 1.70
N GLU A 63 -8.44 1.81 2.56
CA GLU A 63 -9.02 0.66 3.28
C GLU A 63 -9.66 -0.36 2.33
N TYR A 64 -9.01 -0.65 1.20
CA TYR A 64 -9.59 -1.50 0.17
C TYR A 64 -9.40 -2.99 0.53
N PRO A 65 -10.46 -3.81 0.56
CA PRO A 65 -10.37 -5.19 1.02
C PRO A 65 -9.50 -6.09 0.13
N THR A 66 -8.76 -7.04 0.74
CA THR A 66 -7.98 -8.05 0.01
C THR A 66 -8.89 -9.07 -0.69
N ASN A 67 -8.44 -9.68 -1.80
CA ASN A 67 -9.14 -10.80 -2.46
C ASN A 67 -8.73 -12.17 -1.93
N PHE A 68 -8.26 -12.21 -0.69
CA PHE A 68 -7.80 -13.41 -0.01
C PHE A 68 -7.91 -13.21 1.50
N ARG A 69 -7.84 -14.32 2.23
CA ARG A 69 -7.81 -14.45 3.68
C ARG A 69 -6.44 -14.98 4.08
N PHE A 70 -5.98 -14.56 5.24
CA PHE A 70 -4.72 -15.00 5.80
C PHE A 70 -4.79 -15.08 7.33
N GLU A 71 -3.89 -15.85 7.93
CA GLU A 71 -3.64 -15.78 9.36
C GLU A 71 -2.84 -14.51 9.68
N LYS A 72 -3.32 -13.68 10.61
CA LYS A 72 -2.59 -12.46 11.01
C LYS A 72 -1.23 -12.78 11.62
N LYS A 73 -1.13 -13.91 12.33
CA LYS A 73 0.12 -14.43 12.86
C LYS A 73 0.77 -15.28 11.78
N GLY A 74 2.04 -15.04 11.46
CA GLY A 74 2.77 -15.83 10.45
C GLY A 74 2.41 -15.54 9.00
N MET A 75 1.27 -14.87 8.71
CA MET A 75 0.83 -14.49 7.36
C MET A 75 0.61 -15.71 6.44
N GLU A 76 0.15 -16.83 7.01
CA GLU A 76 -0.24 -18.00 6.22
C GLU A 76 -1.42 -17.63 5.32
N ASN A 77 -1.29 -17.89 4.02
CA ASN A 77 -2.34 -17.61 3.04
C ASN A 77 -3.36 -18.75 3.03
N TYR A 78 -4.64 -18.41 3.21
CA TYR A 78 -5.76 -19.35 3.16
C TYR A 78 -6.67 -19.13 1.96
N ASP A 79 -6.22 -18.35 0.98
CA ASP A 79 -6.98 -18.02 -0.20
C ASP A 79 -8.38 -17.50 0.16
N LEU A 80 -9.45 -18.21 -0.21
CA LEU A 80 -10.82 -17.87 0.16
C LEU A 80 -11.48 -18.96 1.01
N GLU A 81 -10.67 -19.86 1.58
CA GLU A 81 -11.16 -20.85 2.53
C GLU A 81 -11.79 -20.17 3.75
N LYS A 82 -12.76 -20.81 4.39
CA LYS A 82 -13.46 -20.25 5.57
C LYS A 82 -12.62 -20.23 6.85
N ARG A 83 -11.29 -20.11 6.72
CA ARG A 83 -10.33 -19.91 7.82
C ARG A 83 -9.56 -18.59 7.63
N GLY A 84 -9.03 -18.07 8.73
CA GLY A 84 -8.34 -16.78 8.77
C GLY A 84 -9.23 -15.57 8.54
N ARG A 85 -8.60 -14.41 8.32
CA ARG A 85 -9.26 -13.11 8.23
C ARG A 85 -8.96 -12.44 6.90
N ARG A 86 -9.94 -11.68 6.43
CA ARG A 86 -9.75 -10.76 5.31
C ARG A 86 -9.09 -9.49 5.84
N GLY A 87 -8.04 -9.04 5.15
CA GLY A 87 -7.39 -7.77 5.45
C GLY A 87 -7.85 -6.67 4.51
N ASN A 88 -7.29 -5.49 4.71
CA ASN A 88 -7.42 -4.36 3.81
C ASN A 88 -6.03 -3.85 3.46
N TYR A 89 -5.90 -3.24 2.30
CA TYR A 89 -4.76 -2.39 1.96
C TYR A 89 -5.04 -0.97 2.43
N ASP A 90 -4.01 -0.27 2.89
CA ASP A 90 -4.16 1.12 3.31
C ASP A 90 -4.62 1.99 2.15
N LEU A 91 -4.01 1.81 0.97
CA LEU A 91 -4.36 2.56 -0.23
C LEU A 91 -4.20 1.71 -1.51
N VAL A 92 -5.13 1.86 -2.45
CA VAL A 92 -5.07 1.18 -3.76
C VAL A 92 -5.36 2.13 -4.90
N ILE A 93 -4.87 1.74 -6.08
CA ILE A 93 -5.29 2.29 -7.36
C ILE A 93 -5.97 1.15 -8.13
N LEU A 94 -7.27 1.26 -8.35
CA LEU A 94 -8.05 0.34 -9.18
C LEU A 94 -7.69 0.53 -10.66
N ASN A 95 -7.77 -0.55 -11.42
CA ASN A 95 -7.71 -0.51 -12.87
C ASN A 95 -8.98 0.13 -13.43
N PRO A 96 -8.91 1.25 -14.19
CA PRO A 96 -10.10 1.90 -14.76
C PRO A 96 -10.94 0.95 -15.62
N GLN A 97 -10.31 0.05 -16.38
CA GLN A 97 -11.01 -0.92 -17.21
C GLN A 97 -11.83 -1.90 -16.35
N PHE A 98 -11.26 -2.33 -15.21
CA PHE A 98 -12.01 -3.14 -14.26
C PHE A 98 -13.21 -2.38 -13.70
N VAL A 99 -13.04 -1.09 -13.36
CA VAL A 99 -14.15 -0.27 -12.87
C VAL A 99 -15.27 -0.18 -13.92
N THR A 100 -14.95 0.01 -15.21
CA THR A 100 -15.95 0.11 -16.28
C THR A 100 -16.65 -1.20 -16.61
N ASP A 101 -15.98 -2.34 -16.41
CA ASP A 101 -16.50 -3.66 -16.81
C ASP A 101 -17.45 -4.28 -15.78
N PHE A 102 -17.47 -3.73 -14.56
CA PHE A 102 -18.21 -4.29 -13.43
C PHE A 102 -19.13 -3.27 -12.76
N ASP A 103 -20.18 -3.79 -12.11
CA ASP A 103 -21.08 -2.97 -11.30
C ASP A 103 -20.38 -2.47 -10.03
N ILE A 104 -20.95 -1.45 -9.40
CA ILE A 104 -20.35 -0.87 -8.19
C ILE A 104 -20.17 -1.91 -7.08
N LYS A 105 -21.08 -2.88 -6.97
CA LYS A 105 -21.04 -3.95 -5.96
C LYS A 105 -19.76 -4.78 -6.06
N ASN A 106 -19.37 -5.16 -7.28
CA ASN A 106 -18.14 -5.89 -7.54
C ASN A 106 -16.90 -5.01 -7.39
N VAL A 107 -16.98 -3.73 -7.75
CA VAL A 107 -15.88 -2.78 -7.65
C VAL A 107 -15.50 -2.48 -6.19
N VAL A 108 -16.49 -2.22 -5.33
CA VAL A 108 -16.24 -1.91 -3.90
C VAL A 108 -15.76 -3.11 -3.11
N ASN A 109 -16.11 -4.33 -3.57
CA ASN A 109 -15.51 -5.56 -3.07
C ASN A 109 -15.66 -5.75 -1.54
N LYS A 110 -16.75 -5.26 -0.93
CA LYS A 110 -16.92 -5.26 0.54
C LYS A 110 -17.33 -6.62 1.11
N ASN A 111 -18.18 -7.37 0.41
CA ASN A 111 -18.74 -8.61 0.93
C ASN A 111 -17.91 -9.81 0.46
N ILE A 112 -17.43 -10.61 1.41
CA ILE A 112 -16.60 -11.77 1.13
C ILE A 112 -17.32 -12.85 0.33
N ARG A 113 -18.65 -12.98 0.45
CA ARG A 113 -19.44 -13.93 -0.34
C ARG A 113 -19.39 -13.61 -1.82
N ASP A 114 -19.35 -12.33 -2.17
CA ASP A 114 -19.21 -11.91 -3.56
C ASP A 114 -17.79 -12.26 -4.06
N VAL A 115 -16.75 -12.10 -3.25
CA VAL A 115 -15.39 -12.55 -3.59
C VAL A 115 -15.28 -14.06 -3.80
N GLU A 116 -15.86 -14.84 -2.90
CA GLU A 116 -15.93 -16.31 -3.00
C GLU A 116 -16.69 -16.75 -4.26
N SER A 117 -17.65 -15.96 -4.73
CA SER A 117 -18.32 -16.21 -6.01
C SER A 117 -17.45 -15.84 -7.22
N ARG A 118 -16.71 -14.72 -7.14
CA ARG A 118 -15.80 -14.22 -8.19
C ARG A 118 -14.62 -15.14 -8.42
N SER A 119 -14.13 -15.82 -7.38
CA SER A 119 -13.00 -16.75 -7.50
C SER A 119 -13.31 -18.01 -8.32
N ARG A 120 -14.58 -18.26 -8.65
CA ARG A 120 -14.94 -19.29 -9.63
C ARG A 120 -14.58 -18.89 -11.07
N ASN A 121 -14.24 -17.63 -11.30
CA ASN A 121 -13.79 -17.09 -12.57
C ASN A 121 -12.64 -16.10 -12.34
N GLU A 122 -11.55 -16.58 -11.74
CA GLU A 122 -10.42 -15.74 -11.32
C GLU A 122 -9.84 -14.90 -12.46
N GLU A 123 -9.81 -15.44 -13.68
CA GLU A 123 -9.28 -14.75 -14.86
C GLU A 123 -9.99 -13.41 -15.11
N LYS A 124 -11.32 -13.40 -14.98
CA LYS A 124 -12.14 -12.20 -15.18
C LYS A 124 -11.88 -11.09 -14.16
N PHE A 125 -11.42 -11.46 -12.95
CA PHE A 125 -11.21 -10.53 -11.83
C PHE A 125 -9.72 -10.31 -11.50
N ARG A 126 -8.80 -10.87 -12.30
CA ARG A 126 -7.36 -10.87 -12.02
C ARG A 126 -6.71 -9.49 -12.09
N ASN A 127 -7.29 -8.57 -12.85
CA ASN A 127 -6.73 -7.25 -13.16
C ASN A 127 -7.47 -6.11 -12.43
N GLU A 128 -7.93 -6.38 -11.20
CA GLU A 128 -8.68 -5.43 -10.36
C GLU A 128 -7.85 -4.19 -9.97
N LEU A 129 -6.60 -4.41 -9.55
CA LEU A 129 -5.73 -3.34 -9.06
C LEU A 129 -4.59 -3.06 -10.05
N VAL A 130 -4.20 -1.78 -10.15
CA VAL A 130 -2.93 -1.35 -10.74
C VAL A 130 -1.84 -1.36 -9.67
N ALA A 131 -2.18 -0.90 -8.47
CA ALA A 131 -1.24 -0.83 -7.35
C ALA A 131 -1.93 -1.00 -5.99
N ALA A 132 -1.18 -1.53 -5.02
CA ALA A 132 -1.55 -1.61 -3.61
C ALA A 132 -0.40 -1.11 -2.72
N ILE A 133 -0.76 -0.43 -1.63
CA ILE A 133 0.20 0.26 -0.75
C ILE A 133 -0.13 -0.07 0.70
N GLU A 134 0.93 -0.39 1.45
CA GLU A 134 0.95 -0.41 2.91
C GLU A 134 1.86 0.72 3.41
N LEU A 135 1.38 1.45 4.41
CA LEU A 135 2.11 2.50 5.11
C LEU A 135 2.44 2.06 6.52
N LYS A 136 3.64 2.41 6.98
CA LYS A 136 3.99 2.26 8.39
C LYS A 136 4.65 3.51 8.93
N TYR A 137 4.19 4.00 10.08
CA TYR A 137 4.84 5.10 10.79
C TYR A 137 5.46 4.67 12.12
N VAL A 138 6.79 4.65 12.16
CA VAL A 138 7.60 4.28 13.32
C VAL A 138 7.79 5.52 14.20
N ILE A 139 7.00 5.60 15.27
CA ILE A 139 6.91 6.77 16.17
C ILE A 139 7.49 6.53 17.58
N ASN A 140 7.85 5.29 17.91
CA ASN A 140 8.54 4.96 19.16
C ASN A 140 9.44 3.73 19.01
N ASN A 141 10.21 3.43 20.04
CA ASN A 141 11.19 2.34 20.10
C ASN A 141 10.58 0.96 20.39
N LYS A 142 9.42 0.62 19.82
CA LYS A 142 8.83 -0.73 19.98
C LYS A 142 9.26 -1.65 18.85
N LYS A 143 9.93 -2.76 19.21
CA LYS A 143 10.38 -3.80 18.26
C LYS A 143 9.26 -4.35 17.36
N GLN A 144 8.02 -4.33 17.84
CA GLN A 144 6.82 -4.78 17.10
C GLN A 144 6.64 -4.10 15.73
N PHE A 145 7.22 -2.92 15.50
CA PHE A 145 7.17 -2.28 14.18
C PHE A 145 7.87 -3.10 13.10
N ILE A 146 8.93 -3.83 13.44
CA ILE A 146 9.65 -4.67 12.48
C ILE A 146 8.74 -5.81 12.02
N GLU A 147 8.08 -6.49 12.96
CA GLU A 147 7.12 -7.55 12.65
C GLU A 147 5.94 -7.03 11.84
N ALA A 148 5.41 -5.84 12.18
CA ALA A 148 4.34 -5.21 11.42
C ALA A 148 4.75 -4.93 9.96
N VAL A 149 5.93 -4.36 9.75
CA VAL A 149 6.47 -4.10 8.39
C VAL A 149 6.68 -5.40 7.61
N ASP A 150 7.25 -6.43 8.23
CA ASP A 150 7.44 -7.72 7.59
C ASP A 150 6.10 -8.39 7.22
N ASN A 151 5.09 -8.28 8.09
CA ASN A 151 3.74 -8.76 7.81
C ASN A 151 3.07 -8.01 6.67
N ASP A 152 3.23 -6.68 6.59
CA ASP A 152 2.72 -5.87 5.49
C ASP A 152 3.39 -6.25 4.15
N ILE A 153 4.70 -6.50 4.14
CA ILE A 153 5.42 -7.00 2.96
C ILE A 153 4.91 -8.39 2.54
N LYS A 154 4.68 -9.30 3.49
CA LYS A 154 4.10 -10.63 3.19
C LYS A 154 2.69 -10.51 2.63
N LYS A 155 1.84 -9.65 3.20
CA LYS A 155 0.46 -9.37 2.71
C LYS A 155 0.48 -8.92 1.24
N LEU A 156 1.36 -7.96 0.94
CA LEU A 156 1.57 -7.45 -0.42
C LEU A 156 2.14 -8.51 -1.38
N SER A 157 3.03 -9.37 -0.89
CA SER A 157 3.60 -10.48 -1.68
C SER A 157 2.51 -11.50 -2.06
N ILE A 158 1.59 -11.83 -1.15
CA ILE A 158 0.43 -12.69 -1.46
C ILE A 158 -0.41 -12.04 -2.57
N ALA A 159 -0.63 -10.73 -2.49
CA ALA A 159 -1.39 -10.00 -3.51
C ALA A 159 -0.75 -10.07 -4.91
N GLN A 160 0.57 -9.89 -5.01
CA GLN A 160 1.32 -9.97 -6.28
C GLN A 160 1.30 -11.37 -6.91
N ASN A 161 1.27 -12.43 -6.09
CA ASN A 161 1.18 -13.80 -6.60
C ASN A 161 -0.18 -14.08 -7.26
N ARG A 162 -1.24 -13.39 -6.84
CA ARG A 162 -2.59 -13.57 -7.38
C ARG A 162 -2.91 -12.61 -8.52
N GLN A 163 -2.48 -11.36 -8.40
CA GLN A 163 -2.84 -10.27 -9.28
C GLN A 163 -1.60 -9.61 -9.86
N LYS A 164 -1.68 -9.13 -11.11
CA LYS A 164 -0.57 -8.42 -11.77
C LYS A 164 -0.52 -6.95 -11.28
N ILE A 165 -0.09 -6.75 -10.05
CA ILE A 165 -0.11 -5.44 -9.37
C ILE A 165 1.30 -4.94 -9.06
N GLU A 166 1.47 -3.63 -8.96
CA GLU A 166 2.62 -3.05 -8.28
C GLU A 166 2.33 -2.88 -6.79
N ALA A 167 3.14 -3.51 -5.95
CA ALA A 167 2.99 -3.44 -4.50
C ALA A 167 4.06 -2.54 -3.89
N TYR A 168 3.65 -1.71 -2.93
CA TYR A 168 4.52 -0.75 -2.25
C TYR A 168 4.39 -0.86 -0.74
N ASN A 169 5.51 -0.98 -0.05
CA ASN A 169 5.58 -0.85 1.40
C ASN A 169 6.37 0.43 1.73
N LEU A 170 5.70 1.45 2.29
CA LEU A 170 6.32 2.75 2.57
C LEU A 170 6.39 2.95 4.08
N VAL A 171 7.61 2.97 4.61
CA VAL A 171 7.89 3.11 6.03
C VAL A 171 8.52 4.46 6.31
N PHE A 172 7.97 5.16 7.29
CA PHE A 172 8.43 6.47 7.74
C PHE A 172 8.87 6.39 9.19
N CYS A 173 9.97 7.05 9.53
CA CYS A 173 10.52 7.05 10.88
C CYS A 173 10.95 8.48 11.26
N ASN A 174 10.30 9.03 12.30
CA ASN A 174 10.52 10.41 12.76
C ASN A 174 11.36 10.52 14.04
N HIS A 175 12.04 9.46 14.45
CA HIS A 175 12.88 9.48 15.65
C HIS A 175 14.10 8.57 15.51
N ASN A 176 15.00 8.64 16.48
CA ASN A 176 16.14 7.74 16.57
C ASN A 176 15.68 6.35 17.05
N TYR A 177 15.32 5.49 16.10
CA TYR A 177 14.74 4.18 16.37
C TYR A 177 15.82 3.16 16.78
N CYS A 178 15.68 2.54 17.96
CA CYS A 178 16.68 1.61 18.52
C CYS A 178 16.92 0.37 17.66
N TYR A 179 15.92 -0.08 16.89
CA TYR A 179 16.01 -1.27 16.03
C TYR A 179 16.12 -0.90 14.55
N LEU A 180 16.77 0.24 14.26
CA LEU A 180 16.87 0.76 12.91
C LEU A 180 17.58 -0.21 11.96
N ASP A 181 18.62 -0.90 12.40
CA ASP A 181 19.37 -1.80 11.52
C ASP A 181 18.55 -3.06 11.17
N GLU A 182 17.85 -3.66 12.13
CA GLU A 182 16.89 -4.75 11.87
C GLU A 182 15.79 -4.29 10.88
N LEU A 183 15.28 -3.05 11.04
CA LEU A 183 14.30 -2.50 10.10
C LEU A 183 14.88 -2.30 8.69
N LYS A 184 16.13 -1.83 8.58
CA LYS A 184 16.83 -1.70 7.29
C LYS A 184 17.00 -3.05 6.61
N GLU A 185 17.30 -4.10 7.36
CA GLU A 185 17.44 -5.47 6.81
C GLU A 185 16.13 -5.96 6.19
N VAL A 186 15.00 -5.76 6.88
CA VAL A 186 13.67 -6.10 6.35
C VAL A 186 13.37 -5.32 5.07
N ILE A 187 13.66 -4.02 5.05
CA ILE A 187 13.37 -3.13 3.91
C ILE A 187 14.29 -3.39 2.72
N SER A 188 15.56 -3.70 2.96
CA SER A 188 16.58 -3.82 1.91
C SER A 188 16.74 -5.23 1.37
N LYS A 189 15.90 -6.17 1.80
CA LYS A 189 15.97 -7.57 1.41
C LYS A 189 15.84 -7.71 -0.11
N LYS A 190 16.97 -8.05 -0.73
CA LYS A 190 17.07 -8.28 -2.18
C LYS A 190 16.17 -9.45 -2.59
N ASN A 191 15.58 -9.37 -3.78
CA ASN A 191 14.62 -10.32 -4.36
C ASN A 191 13.17 -10.24 -3.85
N GLN A 192 12.80 -9.21 -3.07
CA GLN A 192 11.39 -8.91 -2.85
C GLN A 192 10.80 -8.19 -4.08
N LEU A 193 9.67 -8.69 -4.59
CA LEU A 193 8.90 -8.04 -5.67
C LEU A 193 8.14 -6.80 -5.18
N VAL A 194 7.90 -6.71 -3.87
CA VAL A 194 7.30 -5.55 -3.23
C VAL A 194 8.33 -4.42 -3.20
N LYS A 195 7.94 -3.23 -3.67
CA LYS A 195 8.78 -2.03 -3.63
C LYS A 195 8.78 -1.44 -2.22
N SER A 196 9.80 -1.78 -1.44
CA SER A 196 9.93 -1.34 -0.04
C SER A 196 10.77 -0.06 0.06
N LEU A 197 10.35 0.87 0.91
CA LEU A 197 10.98 2.16 1.13
C LEU A 197 11.00 2.47 2.63
N LEU A 198 12.16 2.94 3.11
CA LEU A 198 12.30 3.52 4.44
C LEU A 198 12.79 4.96 4.33
N VAL A 199 12.01 5.89 4.89
CA VAL A 199 12.35 7.32 5.01
C VAL A 199 12.60 7.66 6.46
N ILE A 200 13.79 8.17 6.75
CA ILE A 200 14.18 8.61 8.10
C ILE A 200 14.35 10.12 8.07
N SER A 201 13.66 10.81 8.96
CA SER A 201 13.80 12.26 9.12
C SER A 201 13.39 12.66 10.53
N HIS A 202 14.33 13.11 11.35
CA HIS A 202 14.06 13.48 12.74
C HIS A 202 15.02 14.56 13.25
N TYR A 203 14.66 15.19 14.36
CA TYR A 203 15.51 16.20 15.00
C TYR A 203 16.24 15.59 16.20
N THR A 204 17.50 15.95 16.36
CA THR A 204 18.36 15.65 17.51
C THR A 204 18.83 16.95 18.15
N LYS A 205 19.57 16.86 19.27
CA LYS A 205 20.25 18.02 19.86
C LYS A 205 21.25 18.70 18.91
N SER A 206 21.78 17.97 17.92
CA SER A 206 22.76 18.47 16.96
C SER A 206 22.13 18.93 15.63
N GLY A 207 20.81 18.88 15.50
CA GLY A 207 20.09 19.33 14.30
C GLY A 207 19.25 18.23 13.64
N LYS A 208 18.87 18.44 12.38
CA LYS A 208 18.02 17.49 11.64
C LYS A 208 18.86 16.37 11.01
N VAL A 209 18.46 15.13 11.26
CA VAL A 209 19.01 13.92 10.64
C VAL A 209 18.03 13.45 9.56
N THR A 210 18.42 13.55 8.29
CA THR A 210 17.61 13.10 7.13
C THR A 210 18.46 12.42 6.06
N PRO A 211 18.90 11.16 6.29
CA PRO A 211 19.69 10.44 5.30
C PRO A 211 18.91 10.23 3.99
N LYS A 212 19.60 9.75 2.96
CA LYS A 212 18.93 9.30 1.73
C LYS A 212 17.94 8.17 2.07
N PRO A 213 16.76 8.12 1.43
CA PRO A 213 15.83 7.02 1.62
C PRO A 213 16.46 5.68 1.24
N ILE A 214 16.05 4.64 1.94
CA ILE A 214 16.54 3.27 1.75
C ILE A 214 15.49 2.49 0.99
N THR A 215 15.89 1.77 -0.05
CA THR A 215 15.00 0.94 -0.87
C THR A 215 15.63 -0.43 -1.11
N ASN A 216 14.82 -1.41 -1.53
CA ASN A 216 15.32 -2.71 -2.01
C ASN A 216 15.79 -2.68 -3.49
N GLY A 217 16.26 -1.54 -3.99
CA GLY A 217 16.87 -1.41 -5.31
C GLY A 217 16.03 -0.67 -6.36
N TRP A 218 14.82 -0.25 -6.03
CA TRP A 218 14.05 0.67 -6.87
C TRP A 218 14.42 2.13 -6.59
N SER A 219 14.29 2.99 -7.60
CA SER A 219 14.66 4.42 -7.51
C SER A 219 13.48 5.27 -7.04
N ILE A 220 13.73 6.24 -6.15
CA ILE A 220 12.75 7.21 -5.61
C ILE A 220 13.29 8.64 -5.66
#